data_AF-A0A1F7RZH8-F1
#
_entry.id   AF-A0A1F7RZH8-F1
#
_cell.length_a   1.000
_cell.length_b   1.000
_cell.length_c   1.000
_cell.angle_alpha   90.00
_cell.angle_beta   90.00
_cell.angle_gamma   90.00
#
_symmetry.space_group_name_H-M   'P 1'
#
loop_
_entity.id
_entity.type
_entity.pdbx_description
1 polymer ?
#
loop_
_entity_poly.entity_id
_entity_poly.type
_entity_poly.pdbx_seq_one_letter_code
_entity_poly.pdbx_strand_id
1 'polypeptide(L)'
;MVKSFHFICVFVIFIFIFYYPVTSEAATKVLSMQKGTVDSDCSCTSPGAFCTSYVQGGFVNGEICASRFDPSPSDYPVQVTRVYSIFGLTGTGPSFFGLSIWEDDGVSLTPGTLLYYDDAYAITGDESSCYEIDLRSISPPICITDSSKKIRVGFTYDHSGEPANIRDSTMNFSARNFIFAKVISSYVWYQSSTLGVAGDWIMEIEIDANSSACGAVTPTPTMSSIPTLTPTLTLTPTPVSTNTPTSTPTPPPSVVYFDRTDYYTDTDSAVITVEDSRLNIDSFNIDYGTISLVSTSDIIGFSMNIAETGVDTGIFTTSAALKDLTFSLTGSDSVNKKIWVHDGDQIVVSYYDSFASVTRNDTAYWHQFAPTSTPTPPPSYVMFDRENYCTTTDSAIITVFDTDLDTDPSSQQTVSVRVISNSDLIGINMVLTEATIHSDYFTSSATGIDLSFDLSSSLEPLGIIKVKDGDLLAVTYRDIAPVITRSDTAHWWNSAAPCATTPILTPLNALSSSNKNILIFFLGCLLVFFGCLPRNLGH
;
A
#
# COMPACT_ATOMS: atom_id res chain seq x y z
N MET A 1 38.23 83.51 -45.08
CA MET A 1 38.38 83.22 -43.64
C MET A 1 37.16 83.75 -42.92
N VAL A 2 36.49 82.88 -42.17
CA VAL A 2 35.58 83.04 -41.02
C VAL A 2 34.60 81.87 -41.14
N LYS A 3 34.82 80.82 -40.34
CA LYS A 3 33.97 79.62 -40.23
C LYS A 3 33.00 79.83 -39.06
N SER A 4 31.71 79.71 -39.34
CA SER A 4 30.63 79.66 -38.35
C SER A 4 30.57 78.28 -37.70
N PHE A 5 30.47 78.25 -36.37
CA PHE A 5 30.14 77.07 -35.57
C PHE A 5 28.62 76.93 -35.46
N HIS A 6 28.09 75.74 -35.74
CA HIS A 6 26.73 75.33 -35.37
C HIS A 6 26.82 74.26 -34.29
N PHE A 7 26.13 74.49 -33.17
CA PHE A 7 25.91 73.53 -32.10
C PHE A 7 24.74 72.61 -32.48
N ILE A 8 24.92 71.29 -32.37
CA ILE A 8 23.84 70.30 -32.41
C ILE A 8 23.72 69.69 -31.01
N CYS A 9 22.57 69.88 -30.37
CA CYS A 9 22.19 69.21 -29.12
C CYS A 9 21.83 67.75 -29.42
N VAL A 10 22.43 66.83 -28.67
CA VAL A 10 22.06 65.40 -28.66
C VAL A 10 21.21 65.15 -27.41
N PHE A 11 19.95 64.73 -27.61
CA PHE A 11 19.10 64.21 -26.55
C PHE A 11 19.41 62.73 -26.35
N VAL A 12 19.79 62.34 -25.12
CA VAL A 12 19.97 60.94 -24.72
C VAL A 12 18.67 60.47 -24.07
N ILE A 13 17.99 59.50 -24.69
CA ILE A 13 16.83 58.80 -24.13
C ILE A 13 17.35 57.54 -23.44
N PHE A 14 17.20 57.46 -22.12
CA PHE A 14 17.44 56.23 -21.35
C PHE A 14 16.19 55.35 -21.43
N ILE A 15 16.30 54.20 -22.09
CA ILE A 15 15.29 53.13 -22.06
C ILE A 15 15.67 52.18 -20.92
N PHE A 16 14.86 52.16 -19.85
CA PHE A 16 14.95 51.13 -18.81
C PHE A 16 14.22 49.87 -19.29
N ILE A 17 14.96 48.81 -19.61
CA ILE A 17 14.41 47.48 -19.86
C ILE A 17 14.28 46.79 -18.51
N PHE A 18 13.05 46.60 -18.02
CA PHE A 18 12.76 45.73 -16.89
C PHE A 18 12.75 44.28 -17.39
N TYR A 19 13.76 43.50 -17.02
CA TYR A 19 13.75 42.05 -17.14
C TYR A 19 12.82 41.48 -16.07
N TYR A 20 11.68 40.93 -16.49
CA TYR A 20 10.93 40.00 -15.66
C TYR A 20 11.48 38.60 -15.92
N PRO A 21 11.97 37.86 -14.90
CA PRO A 21 12.32 36.45 -15.09
C PRO A 21 11.04 35.67 -15.42
N VAL A 22 11.06 34.99 -16.57
CA VAL A 22 10.06 33.97 -16.91
C VAL A 22 10.22 32.85 -15.89
N THR A 23 9.20 32.57 -15.11
CA THR A 23 9.15 31.38 -14.25
C THR A 23 9.21 30.16 -15.16
N SER A 24 10.29 29.39 -15.07
CA SER A 24 10.47 28.14 -15.84
C SER A 24 9.37 27.15 -15.50
N GLU A 25 8.67 26.68 -16.52
CA GLU A 25 7.75 25.54 -16.42
C GLU A 25 8.54 24.32 -15.90
N ALA A 26 8.00 23.62 -14.88
CA ALA A 26 8.66 22.46 -14.28
C ALA A 26 8.85 21.37 -15.33
N ALA A 27 10.05 20.80 -15.42
CA ALA A 27 10.33 19.74 -16.37
C ALA A 27 9.73 18.41 -15.88
N THR A 28 8.51 18.09 -16.35
CA THR A 28 7.90 16.77 -16.17
C THR A 28 8.59 15.75 -17.05
N LYS A 29 8.91 14.57 -16.49
CA LYS A 29 9.58 13.49 -17.20
C LYS A 29 8.76 12.22 -17.05
N VAL A 30 8.36 11.62 -18.18
CA VAL A 30 7.78 10.28 -18.19
C VAL A 30 8.94 9.29 -18.16
N LEU A 31 8.99 8.48 -17.11
CA LEU A 31 9.85 7.31 -17.04
C LEU A 31 9.04 6.12 -17.53
N SER A 32 9.28 5.79 -18.80
CA SER A 32 9.04 4.43 -19.28
C SER A 32 10.22 3.55 -18.84
N MET A 33 10.00 2.25 -18.66
CA MET A 33 11.09 1.30 -18.43
C MET A 33 12.14 1.50 -19.51
N GLN A 34 13.32 1.96 -19.08
CA GLN A 34 14.31 2.60 -19.94
C GLN A 34 14.47 1.92 -21.32
N LYS A 35 14.09 2.67 -22.35
CA LYS A 35 14.27 2.43 -23.78
C LYS A 35 15.70 1.98 -24.08
N GLY A 36 15.94 0.67 -24.04
CA GLY A 36 17.07 0.05 -24.72
C GLY A 36 16.99 0.43 -26.20
N THR A 37 18.12 0.59 -26.86
CA THR A 37 18.23 1.15 -28.22
C THR A 37 17.59 0.27 -29.33
N VAL A 38 16.70 -0.66 -28.98
CA VAL A 38 16.02 -1.56 -29.90
C VAL A 38 14.56 -1.62 -29.44
N ASP A 39 13.68 -1.13 -30.30
CA ASP A 39 12.22 -1.02 -30.19
C ASP A 39 11.67 0.16 -29.36
N SER A 40 11.06 1.12 -30.05
CA SER A 40 10.47 2.35 -29.49
C SER A 40 8.97 2.28 -29.29
N ASP A 41 8.39 1.09 -29.45
CA ASP A 41 7.03 0.99 -29.98
C ASP A 41 5.99 0.51 -28.94
N CYS A 42 6.41 -0.05 -27.80
CA CYS A 42 5.53 -0.38 -26.67
C CYS A 42 5.62 0.61 -25.54
N SER A 43 4.81 1.65 -25.62
CA SER A 43 4.66 2.65 -24.58
C SER A 43 3.20 3.02 -24.43
N CYS A 44 2.81 3.47 -23.24
CA CYS A 44 1.48 4.03 -23.03
C CYS A 44 1.23 5.29 -23.86
N THR A 45 2.31 5.95 -24.28
CA THR A 45 2.28 7.13 -25.13
C THR A 45 2.15 6.84 -26.62
N SER A 46 2.22 5.57 -27.07
CA SER A 46 2.04 5.19 -28.48
C SER A 46 1.29 3.84 -28.68
N PRO A 47 -0.01 3.74 -28.38
CA PRO A 47 -0.77 2.47 -28.43
C PRO A 47 -0.91 1.83 -29.83
N GLY A 48 -0.48 2.52 -30.90
CA GLY A 48 -0.69 2.10 -32.29
C GLY A 48 0.46 1.31 -32.93
N ALA A 49 1.56 1.06 -32.23
CA ALA A 49 2.70 0.30 -32.73
C ALA A 49 2.75 -1.06 -32.00
N PHE A 50 2.27 -2.10 -32.67
CA PHE A 50 2.08 -3.43 -32.09
C PHE A 50 3.43 -4.11 -31.78
N CYS A 51 3.88 -4.10 -30.52
CA CYS A 51 4.72 -5.22 -30.05
C CYS A 51 3.81 -6.39 -29.65
N THR A 52 4.42 -7.56 -29.55
CA THR A 52 3.69 -8.77 -29.20
C THR A 52 3.40 -8.74 -27.70
N SER A 53 2.20 -8.28 -27.35
CA SER A 53 1.74 -8.19 -25.97
C SER A 53 0.85 -9.38 -25.60
N TYR A 54 0.83 -9.72 -24.31
CA TYR A 54 -0.02 -10.76 -23.76
C TYR A 54 -0.69 -10.27 -22.49
N VAL A 55 -1.98 -10.54 -22.34
CA VAL A 55 -2.67 -10.39 -21.05
C VAL A 55 -2.10 -11.44 -20.10
N GLN A 56 -1.57 -10.99 -18.96
CA GLN A 56 -1.08 -11.93 -17.95
C GLN A 56 -2.23 -12.36 -17.04
N GLY A 57 -2.87 -13.46 -17.38
CA GLY A 57 -3.82 -14.12 -16.47
C GLY A 57 -3.14 -14.85 -15.31
N GLY A 58 -3.98 -15.41 -14.43
CA GLY A 58 -3.55 -16.31 -13.35
C GLY A 58 -3.24 -15.64 -12.03
N PHE A 59 -3.32 -14.31 -11.94
CA PHE A 59 -3.32 -13.62 -10.65
C PHE A 59 -4.54 -14.03 -9.83
N VAL A 60 -4.31 -14.24 -8.53
CA VAL A 60 -5.36 -14.46 -7.53
C VAL A 60 -5.41 -13.30 -6.54
N ASN A 61 -6.49 -13.25 -5.75
CA ASN A 61 -6.66 -12.23 -4.72
C ASN A 61 -5.41 -12.11 -3.80
N GLY A 62 -4.94 -10.88 -3.61
CA GLY A 62 -3.79 -10.51 -2.81
C GLY A 62 -2.44 -10.57 -3.54
N GLU A 63 -2.37 -11.11 -4.76
CA GLU A 63 -1.13 -11.06 -5.54
C GLU A 63 -0.86 -9.68 -6.10
N ILE A 64 0.41 -9.37 -6.36
CA ILE A 64 0.83 -8.06 -6.89
C ILE A 64 1.71 -8.26 -8.12
N CYS A 65 1.41 -7.60 -9.23
CA CYS A 65 2.40 -7.40 -10.29
C CYS A 65 3.07 -6.04 -10.11
N ALA A 66 4.40 -5.97 -10.17
CA ALA A 66 5.12 -4.72 -9.95
C ALA A 66 6.29 -4.51 -10.90
N SER A 67 6.59 -3.24 -11.19
CA SER A 67 7.74 -2.79 -11.97
C SER A 67 8.64 -1.87 -11.16
N ARG A 68 9.95 -1.99 -11.38
CA ARG A 68 10.99 -1.09 -10.84
C ARG A 68 11.41 -0.05 -11.89
N PHE A 69 11.39 1.21 -11.50
CA PHE A 69 11.79 2.37 -12.28
C PHE A 69 13.06 3.00 -11.69
N ASP A 70 13.95 3.45 -12.58
CA ASP A 70 15.27 3.98 -12.25
C ASP A 70 15.43 5.41 -12.80
N PRO A 71 14.93 6.44 -12.07
CA PRO A 71 15.19 7.83 -12.41
C PRO A 71 16.70 8.12 -12.47
N SER A 72 17.11 9.07 -13.32
CA SER A 72 18.50 9.51 -13.34
C SER A 72 18.85 10.14 -11.99
N PRO A 73 20.07 9.96 -11.44
CA PRO A 73 20.48 10.63 -10.21
C PRO A 73 20.30 12.16 -10.23
N SER A 74 20.33 12.77 -11.42
CA SER A 74 20.08 14.21 -11.64
C SER A 74 18.62 14.62 -11.54
N ASP A 75 17.68 13.67 -11.58
CA ASP A 75 16.25 13.94 -11.50
C ASP A 75 15.79 14.13 -10.04
N TYR A 76 16.60 13.76 -9.05
CA TYR A 76 16.21 13.81 -7.63
C TYR A 76 16.32 15.22 -7.04
N PRO A 77 15.41 15.61 -6.13
CA PRO A 77 14.28 14.82 -5.63
C PRO A 77 13.16 14.67 -6.68
N VAL A 78 12.54 13.49 -6.73
CA VAL A 78 11.45 13.19 -7.67
C VAL A 78 10.12 13.06 -6.94
N GLN A 79 9.06 13.64 -7.50
CA GLN A 79 7.67 13.33 -7.14
C GLN A 79 7.08 12.37 -8.16
N VAL A 80 6.42 11.30 -7.73
CA VAL A 80 5.58 10.50 -8.63
C VAL A 80 4.24 11.23 -8.83
N THR A 81 3.96 11.66 -10.06
CA THR A 81 2.76 12.45 -10.38
C THR A 81 1.68 11.61 -11.03
N ARG A 82 2.03 10.55 -11.77
CA ARG A 82 1.07 9.66 -12.41
C ARG A 82 1.61 8.25 -12.57
N VAL A 83 0.70 7.28 -12.63
CA VAL A 83 0.98 5.90 -13.03
C VAL A 83 0.11 5.56 -14.23
N TYR A 84 0.71 4.92 -15.22
CA TYR A 84 0.02 4.41 -16.41
C TYR A 84 0.20 2.90 -16.49
N SER A 85 -0.85 2.19 -16.89
CA SER A 85 -0.72 0.78 -17.29
C SER A 85 -1.84 0.36 -18.25
N ILE A 86 -1.60 -0.71 -19.00
CA ILE A 86 -2.61 -1.34 -19.86
C ILE A 86 -3.08 -2.63 -19.21
N PHE A 87 -4.39 -2.82 -19.19
CA PHE A 87 -5.05 -4.00 -18.66
C PHE A 87 -5.84 -4.69 -19.78
N GLY A 88 -5.66 -6.00 -19.96
CA GLY A 88 -6.38 -6.78 -20.97
C GLY A 88 -7.68 -7.39 -20.45
N LEU A 89 -8.57 -7.83 -21.35
CA LEU A 89 -9.92 -8.34 -21.02
C LEU A 89 -10.33 -9.62 -21.75
N THR A 90 -11.23 -10.35 -21.07
CA THR A 90 -12.31 -11.18 -21.62
C THR A 90 -13.66 -11.00 -20.88
N GLY A 91 -13.81 -10.04 -19.96
CA GLY A 91 -15.02 -9.82 -19.11
C GLY A 91 -15.79 -8.50 -19.34
N THR A 92 -17.02 -8.37 -18.80
CA THR A 92 -17.95 -7.24 -19.05
C THR A 92 -18.08 -6.18 -17.94
N GLY A 93 -17.14 -6.10 -16.97
CA GLY A 93 -17.25 -5.14 -15.86
C GLY A 93 -15.91 -4.70 -15.27
N PRO A 94 -15.89 -3.58 -14.53
CA PRO A 94 -14.70 -3.13 -13.81
C PRO A 94 -14.36 -4.12 -12.69
N SER A 95 -13.07 -4.28 -12.40
CA SER A 95 -12.56 -4.93 -11.19
C SER A 95 -11.72 -3.94 -10.40
N PHE A 96 -11.51 -4.16 -9.10
CA PHE A 96 -10.73 -3.23 -8.29
C PHE A 96 -9.27 -3.67 -8.21
N PHE A 97 -8.40 -2.69 -8.06
CA PHE A 97 -6.97 -2.90 -7.91
C PHE A 97 -6.46 -1.99 -6.82
N GLY A 98 -5.54 -2.51 -6.01
CA GLY A 98 -4.75 -1.68 -5.11
C GLY A 98 -3.50 -1.15 -5.81
N LEU A 99 -3.27 0.16 -5.78
CA LEU A 99 -2.01 0.76 -6.23
C LEU A 99 -1.08 0.91 -5.03
N SER A 100 0.13 0.37 -5.16
CA SER A 100 1.18 0.49 -4.16
C SER A 100 2.43 1.11 -4.79
N ILE A 101 3.05 2.06 -4.10
CA ILE A 101 4.33 2.68 -4.51
C ILE A 101 5.31 2.61 -3.35
N TRP A 102 6.51 2.12 -3.62
CA TRP A 102 7.58 1.96 -2.63
C TRP A 102 8.87 2.66 -3.06
N GLU A 103 9.67 3.06 -2.07
CA GLU A 103 11.11 3.19 -2.26
C GLU A 103 11.73 1.81 -2.46
N ASP A 104 12.60 1.69 -3.44
CA ASP A 104 13.25 0.43 -3.79
C ASP A 104 14.77 0.61 -3.76
N ASP A 105 15.51 -0.36 -3.26
CA ASP A 105 16.97 -0.29 -3.13
C ASP A 105 17.72 -0.61 -4.43
N GLY A 106 17.01 -1.01 -5.48
CA GLY A 106 17.54 -1.42 -6.77
C GLY A 106 18.13 -2.82 -6.82
N VAL A 107 18.14 -3.57 -5.71
CA VAL A 107 18.82 -4.87 -5.61
C VAL A 107 17.96 -5.98 -4.98
N SER A 108 17.19 -5.70 -3.94
CA SER A 108 16.37 -6.66 -3.22
C SER A 108 15.16 -7.11 -4.03
N LEU A 109 14.67 -8.32 -3.73
CA LEU A 109 13.38 -8.80 -4.23
C LEU A 109 12.23 -8.10 -3.50
N THR A 110 12.36 -7.92 -2.19
CA THR A 110 11.39 -7.19 -1.37
C THR A 110 11.58 -5.69 -1.60
N PRO A 111 10.50 -4.92 -1.86
CA PRO A 111 10.59 -3.46 -1.89
C PRO A 111 11.00 -2.92 -0.50
N GLY A 112 11.50 -1.69 -0.47
CA GLY A 112 11.76 -0.97 0.78
C GLY A 112 10.49 -0.33 1.33
N THR A 113 10.63 0.90 1.81
CA THR A 113 9.56 1.67 2.45
C THR A 113 8.36 1.87 1.53
N LEU A 114 7.16 1.52 2.01
CA LEU A 114 5.89 1.86 1.33
C LEU A 114 5.64 3.36 1.46
N LEU A 115 5.48 4.04 0.32
CA LEU A 115 5.22 5.48 0.24
C LEU A 115 3.74 5.80 0.00
N TYR A 116 3.03 4.91 -0.68
CA TYR A 116 1.62 5.12 -1.04
C TYR A 116 0.90 3.79 -1.20
N TYR A 117 -0.35 3.73 -0.72
CA TYR A 117 -1.28 2.64 -0.95
C TYR A 117 -2.72 3.16 -1.02
N ASP A 118 -3.48 2.67 -1.98
CA ASP A 118 -4.94 2.86 -2.08
C ASP A 118 -5.54 1.66 -2.83
N ASP A 119 -6.61 1.08 -2.29
CA ASP A 119 -7.27 -0.16 -2.74
C ASP A 119 -8.49 0.08 -3.64
N ALA A 120 -8.80 1.33 -3.98
CA ALA A 120 -10.08 1.72 -4.55
C ALA A 120 -10.11 1.99 -6.06
N TYR A 121 -9.13 1.50 -6.85
CA TYR A 121 -9.11 1.78 -8.30
C TYR A 121 -9.96 0.79 -9.09
N ALA A 122 -11.15 1.22 -9.49
CA ALA A 122 -12.00 0.48 -10.43
C ALA A 122 -11.43 0.61 -11.86
N ILE A 123 -10.90 -0.49 -12.39
CA ILE A 123 -10.30 -0.56 -13.72
C ILE A 123 -11.14 -1.47 -14.59
N THR A 124 -11.54 -0.96 -15.75
CA THR A 124 -12.07 -1.78 -16.85
C THR A 124 -10.92 -2.01 -17.80
N GLY A 125 -10.61 -3.26 -18.12
CA GLY A 125 -9.53 -3.53 -19.06
C GLY A 125 -9.86 -3.00 -20.46
N ASP A 126 -8.84 -2.55 -21.17
CA ASP A 126 -8.91 -2.08 -22.54
C ASP A 126 -7.51 -2.21 -23.13
N GLU A 127 -7.31 -3.17 -24.03
CA GLU A 127 -6.01 -3.42 -24.67
C GLU A 127 -5.58 -2.28 -25.59
N SER A 128 -6.48 -1.34 -25.90
CA SER A 128 -6.25 -0.22 -26.82
C SER A 128 -5.98 1.12 -26.12
N SER A 129 -6.13 1.20 -24.80
CA SER A 129 -5.91 2.43 -24.04
C SER A 129 -5.13 2.22 -22.76
N CYS A 130 -4.35 3.23 -22.37
CA CYS A 130 -3.71 3.23 -21.06
C CYS A 130 -4.63 3.82 -20.01
N TYR A 131 -4.73 3.10 -18.91
CA TYR A 131 -5.34 3.61 -17.70
C TYR A 131 -4.36 4.57 -17.03
N GLU A 132 -4.83 5.79 -16.71
CA GLU A 132 -4.06 6.81 -16.01
C GLU A 132 -4.59 6.95 -14.58
N ILE A 133 -3.68 6.86 -13.61
CA ILE A 133 -3.94 7.23 -12.21
C ILE A 133 -3.20 8.53 -11.93
N ASP A 134 -3.96 9.59 -11.66
CA ASP A 134 -3.43 10.92 -11.34
C ASP A 134 -3.16 11.06 -9.84
N LEU A 135 -1.88 11.25 -9.49
CA LEU A 135 -1.37 11.32 -8.13
C LEU A 135 -0.95 12.75 -7.73
N ARG A 136 -1.14 13.75 -8.61
CA ARG A 136 -0.65 15.13 -8.40
C ARG A 136 -1.31 15.83 -7.21
N SER A 137 -2.52 15.45 -6.85
CA SER A 137 -3.31 16.04 -5.76
C SER A 137 -3.16 15.32 -4.42
N ILE A 138 -2.36 14.24 -4.36
CA ILE A 138 -2.22 13.44 -3.15
C ILE A 138 -1.44 14.21 -2.09
N SER A 139 -1.89 14.10 -0.84
CA SER A 139 -1.28 14.76 0.31
C SER A 139 -1.04 13.74 1.42
N PRO A 140 0.21 13.52 1.85
CA PRO A 140 1.43 14.16 1.33
C PRO A 140 1.80 13.70 -0.11
N PRO A 141 2.57 14.51 -0.87
CA PRO A 141 3.05 14.10 -2.19
C PRO A 141 3.99 12.88 -2.08
N ILE A 142 3.96 12.02 -3.08
CA ILE A 142 4.75 10.78 -3.12
C ILE A 142 6.16 11.12 -3.62
N CYS A 143 7.10 11.25 -2.69
CA CYS A 143 8.42 11.80 -2.96
C CYS A 143 9.54 10.81 -2.65
N ILE A 144 10.54 10.75 -3.54
CA ILE A 144 11.81 10.07 -3.30
C ILE A 144 12.94 11.09 -3.41
N THR A 145 13.67 11.29 -2.32
CA THR A 145 14.73 12.31 -2.24
C THR A 145 16.13 11.74 -2.37
N ASP A 146 16.33 10.45 -2.07
CA ASP A 146 17.61 9.78 -2.15
C ASP A 146 17.86 9.23 -3.57
N SER A 147 18.88 9.78 -4.25
CA SER A 147 19.24 9.38 -5.63
C SER A 147 19.82 7.98 -5.75
N SER A 148 20.14 7.31 -4.64
CA SER A 148 20.49 5.89 -4.62
C SER A 148 19.27 4.98 -4.73
N LYS A 149 18.08 5.46 -4.31
CA LYS A 149 16.83 4.69 -4.33
C LYS A 149 16.21 4.66 -5.71
N LYS A 150 15.41 3.64 -5.96
CA LYS A 150 14.58 3.40 -7.14
C LYS A 150 13.12 3.49 -6.73
N ILE A 151 12.22 3.43 -7.70
CA ILE A 151 10.77 3.48 -7.45
C ILE A 151 10.20 2.12 -7.83
N ARG A 152 9.47 1.46 -6.93
CA ARG A 152 8.66 0.30 -7.30
C ARG A 152 7.19 0.69 -7.32
N VAL A 153 6.49 0.32 -8.37
CA VAL A 153 5.04 0.49 -8.49
C VAL A 153 4.41 -0.87 -8.72
N GLY A 154 3.33 -1.18 -8.00
CA GLY A 154 2.64 -2.45 -8.13
C GLY A 154 1.12 -2.33 -8.03
N PHE A 155 0.44 -3.25 -8.72
CA PHE A 155 -1.01 -3.42 -8.68
C PHE A 155 -1.36 -4.70 -7.94
N THR A 156 -2.09 -4.56 -6.83
CA THR A 156 -2.64 -5.65 -6.03
C THR A 156 -3.98 -6.06 -6.60
N TYR A 157 -4.20 -7.35 -6.80
CA TYR A 157 -5.42 -7.90 -7.38
C TYR A 157 -6.40 -8.26 -6.26
N ASP A 158 -7.64 -7.77 -6.33
CA ASP A 158 -8.73 -8.15 -5.40
C ASP A 158 -9.60 -9.30 -5.95
N HIS A 159 -9.28 -9.77 -7.14
CA HIS A 159 -10.04 -10.73 -7.92
C HIS A 159 -9.10 -11.77 -8.53
N SER A 160 -9.69 -12.84 -9.04
CA SER A 160 -8.99 -13.85 -9.84
C SER A 160 -9.38 -13.70 -11.30
N GLY A 161 -8.39 -13.79 -12.19
CA GLY A 161 -8.62 -13.73 -13.64
C GLY A 161 -8.35 -12.36 -14.24
N GLU A 162 -9.27 -11.87 -15.07
CA GLU A 162 -9.14 -10.63 -15.82
C GLU A 162 -10.17 -9.59 -15.34
N PRO A 163 -9.91 -8.27 -15.46
CA PRO A 163 -8.79 -7.64 -16.14
C PRO A 163 -7.42 -7.89 -15.49
N ALA A 164 -6.37 -7.95 -16.29
CA ALA A 164 -5.01 -8.13 -15.76
C ALA A 164 -3.97 -7.33 -16.55
N ASN A 165 -2.87 -6.99 -15.91
CA ASN A 165 -1.81 -6.21 -16.54
C ASN A 165 -1.29 -6.92 -17.80
N ILE A 166 -1.15 -6.14 -18.86
CA ILE A 166 -0.52 -6.61 -20.09
C ILE A 166 0.98 -6.60 -19.92
N ARG A 167 1.64 -7.62 -20.48
CA ARG A 167 3.09 -7.65 -20.63
C ARG A 167 3.50 -7.61 -22.10
N ASP A 168 4.56 -6.87 -22.41
CA ASP A 168 5.28 -6.99 -23.66
C ASP A 168 6.21 -8.20 -23.59
N SER A 169 6.22 -9.04 -24.62
CA SER A 169 7.09 -10.22 -24.69
C SER A 169 8.39 -10.00 -25.46
N THR A 170 8.53 -8.89 -26.19
CA THR A 170 9.70 -8.66 -27.04
C THR A 170 10.85 -8.03 -26.26
N MET A 171 10.54 -7.19 -25.27
CA MET A 171 11.51 -6.69 -24.30
C MET A 171 11.69 -7.67 -23.14
N ASN A 172 12.91 -7.78 -22.62
CA ASN A 172 13.23 -8.66 -21.50
C ASN A 172 14.02 -7.88 -20.44
N PHE A 173 13.34 -6.97 -19.75
CA PHE A 173 13.83 -6.38 -18.50
C PHE A 173 13.35 -7.19 -17.28
N SER A 174 13.41 -8.52 -17.36
CA SER A 174 12.97 -9.43 -16.28
C SER A 174 13.55 -9.15 -14.88
N ALA A 175 14.70 -8.48 -14.79
CA ALA A 175 15.28 -8.03 -13.52
C ALA A 175 14.51 -6.86 -12.86
N ARG A 176 13.49 -6.30 -13.53
CA ARG A 176 12.70 -5.15 -13.10
C ARG A 176 11.23 -5.48 -12.91
N ASN A 177 10.78 -6.67 -13.29
CA ASN A 177 9.39 -7.11 -13.09
C ASN A 177 9.33 -8.10 -11.94
N PHE A 178 8.37 -7.87 -11.07
CA PHE A 178 8.18 -8.62 -9.86
C PHE A 178 6.75 -9.11 -9.78
N ILE A 179 6.59 -10.24 -9.10
CA ILE A 179 5.31 -10.79 -8.70
C ILE A 179 5.38 -11.05 -7.19
N PHE A 180 4.47 -10.47 -6.42
CA PHE A 180 4.20 -10.90 -5.06
C PHE A 180 3.16 -12.02 -5.16
N ALA A 181 3.60 -13.27 -5.04
CA ALA A 181 2.77 -14.45 -5.25
C ALA A 181 2.54 -15.20 -3.95
N LYS A 182 1.36 -15.81 -3.81
CA LYS A 182 1.08 -16.73 -2.71
C LYS A 182 1.71 -18.09 -3.02
N VAL A 183 2.73 -18.48 -2.25
CA VAL A 183 3.34 -19.80 -2.36
C VAL A 183 3.03 -20.56 -1.09
N ILE A 184 2.23 -21.64 -1.24
CA ILE A 184 1.71 -22.45 -0.14
C ILE A 184 0.84 -21.58 0.79
N SER A 185 1.42 -21.03 1.86
CA SER A 185 0.72 -20.30 2.92
C SER A 185 1.22 -18.87 3.13
N SER A 186 2.19 -18.40 2.34
CA SER A 186 2.77 -17.07 2.53
C SER A 186 2.98 -16.35 1.20
N TYR A 187 2.85 -15.03 1.21
CA TYR A 187 3.18 -14.21 0.05
C TYR A 187 4.66 -13.84 0.05
N VAL A 188 5.31 -14.02 -1.09
CA VAL A 188 6.74 -13.77 -1.27
C VAL A 188 6.96 -13.03 -2.59
N TRP A 189 7.94 -12.12 -2.61
CA TRP A 189 8.36 -11.42 -3.83
C TRP A 189 9.26 -12.30 -4.69
N TYR A 190 8.89 -12.44 -5.95
CA TYR A 190 9.65 -13.12 -6.99
C TYR A 190 9.96 -12.14 -8.12
N GLN A 191 11.11 -12.33 -8.79
CA GLN A 191 11.25 -11.81 -10.14
C GLN A 191 10.29 -12.60 -11.06
N SER A 192 9.53 -11.91 -11.91
CA SER A 192 8.49 -12.54 -12.73
C SER A 192 9.02 -13.71 -13.57
N SER A 193 10.25 -13.58 -14.08
CA SER A 193 10.92 -14.62 -14.88
C SER A 193 11.17 -15.93 -14.13
N THR A 194 11.34 -15.88 -12.81
CA THR A 194 11.50 -17.08 -11.98
C THR A 194 10.22 -17.91 -11.90
N LEU A 195 9.07 -17.27 -12.15
CA LEU A 195 7.76 -17.91 -12.25
C LEU A 195 7.37 -18.22 -13.71
N GLY A 196 8.32 -18.13 -14.65
CA GLY A 196 8.08 -18.37 -16.08
C GLY A 196 7.37 -17.22 -16.80
N VAL A 197 7.13 -16.10 -16.12
CA VAL A 197 6.53 -14.89 -16.71
C VAL A 197 7.64 -14.02 -17.29
N ALA A 198 7.97 -14.27 -18.55
CA ALA A 198 8.91 -13.45 -19.32
C ALA A 198 8.32 -12.09 -19.70
N GLY A 199 9.11 -11.20 -20.31
CA GLY A 199 8.58 -9.92 -20.77
C GLY A 199 8.54 -8.84 -19.69
N ASP A 200 7.94 -7.70 -20.05
CA ASP A 200 7.85 -6.50 -19.24
C ASP A 200 6.41 -6.05 -19.05
N TRP A 201 6.02 -5.72 -17.82
CA TRP A 201 4.71 -5.10 -17.61
C TRP A 201 4.64 -3.80 -18.40
N ILE A 202 3.56 -3.60 -19.14
CA ILE A 202 3.34 -2.33 -19.83
C ILE A 202 2.84 -1.34 -18.78
N MET A 203 3.81 -0.73 -18.09
CA MET A 203 3.62 0.21 -16.99
C MET A 203 4.58 1.38 -17.14
N GLU A 204 4.10 2.59 -16.91
CA GLU A 204 4.90 3.82 -16.93
C GLU A 204 4.58 4.67 -15.72
N ILE A 205 5.53 5.52 -15.35
CA ILE A 205 5.30 6.55 -14.34
C ILE A 205 5.67 7.92 -14.91
N GLU A 206 4.87 8.92 -14.56
CA GLU A 206 5.28 10.31 -14.71
C GLU A 206 5.90 10.78 -13.40
N ILE A 207 7.06 11.41 -13.49
CA ILE A 207 7.71 12.06 -12.37
C ILE A 207 7.89 13.56 -12.64
N ASP A 208 7.84 14.34 -11.56
CA ASP A 208 8.30 15.72 -11.54
C ASP A 208 9.65 15.80 -10.79
N ALA A 209 10.72 15.95 -11.58
CA ALA A 209 12.10 16.05 -11.11
C ALA A 209 12.44 17.41 -10.49
N ASN A 210 11.52 18.37 -10.52
CA ASN A 210 11.70 19.70 -9.94
C ASN A 210 10.58 20.03 -8.95
N SER A 211 9.88 19.02 -8.45
CA SER A 211 8.75 19.25 -7.59
C SER A 211 9.20 19.93 -6.30
N SER A 212 8.82 21.20 -6.16
CA SER A 212 8.94 21.92 -4.90
C SER A 212 8.16 21.27 -3.76
N ALA A 213 7.22 20.37 -4.08
CA ALA A 213 6.41 19.64 -3.12
C ALA A 213 7.22 18.59 -2.34
N CYS A 214 8.34 18.08 -2.90
CA CYS A 214 9.21 17.13 -2.20
C CYS A 214 10.16 17.76 -1.17
N GLY A 215 10.02 19.06 -0.94
CA GLY A 215 10.87 19.83 -0.03
C GLY A 215 12.27 19.99 -0.60
N ALA A 216 12.68 21.24 -0.84
CA ALA A 216 14.10 21.50 -0.98
C ALA A 216 14.76 21.11 0.35
N VAL A 217 15.74 20.19 0.32
CA VAL A 217 16.69 19.97 1.42
C VAL A 217 17.31 21.32 1.77
N THR A 218 16.70 22.01 2.73
CA THR A 218 17.18 23.30 3.19
C THR A 218 18.44 22.99 3.97
N PRO A 219 19.63 23.48 3.57
CA PRO A 219 20.85 23.23 4.31
C PRO A 219 20.63 23.71 5.74
N THR A 220 20.68 22.78 6.69
CA THR A 220 20.37 23.00 8.10
C THR A 220 21.11 24.25 8.60
N PRO A 221 20.41 25.36 8.92
CA PRO A 221 21.07 26.52 9.49
C PRO A 221 21.57 26.17 10.89
N THR A 222 22.85 26.45 11.14
CA THR A 222 23.49 26.32 12.44
C THR A 222 22.71 27.16 13.47
N MET A 223 22.07 26.50 14.42
CA MET A 223 21.27 27.16 15.46
C MET A 223 22.15 28.10 16.30
N SER A 224 21.92 29.41 16.18
CA SER A 224 22.32 30.42 17.15
C SER A 224 21.14 30.69 18.09
N SER A 225 21.41 30.62 19.39
CA SER A 225 20.46 30.74 20.49
C SER A 225 19.55 31.98 20.39
N ILE A 226 18.23 31.78 20.37
CA ILE A 226 17.22 32.84 20.49
C ILE A 226 16.39 32.64 21.78
N PRO A 227 16.14 33.72 22.54
CA PRO A 227 15.58 33.63 23.90
C PRO A 227 14.06 33.46 23.92
N THR A 228 13.62 32.77 24.97
CA THR A 228 12.24 32.50 25.38
C THR A 228 11.42 33.77 25.58
N LEU A 229 10.28 33.88 24.91
CA LEU A 229 9.20 34.81 25.27
C LEU A 229 7.98 34.04 25.77
N THR A 230 7.52 34.43 26.95
CA THR A 230 6.34 33.95 27.66
C THR A 230 5.06 34.46 26.98
N PRO A 231 4.09 33.60 26.62
CA PRO A 231 2.81 34.07 26.10
C PRO A 231 1.85 34.43 27.24
N THR A 232 1.26 35.63 27.14
CA THR A 232 0.13 36.07 27.96
C THR A 232 -1.17 35.62 27.30
N LEU A 233 -1.92 34.75 27.96
CA LEU A 233 -3.23 34.28 27.49
C LEU A 233 -4.27 35.41 27.57
N THR A 234 -4.95 35.67 26.45
CA THR A 234 -6.15 36.52 26.39
C THR A 234 -7.33 35.62 26.06
N LEU A 235 -8.31 35.55 26.97
CA LEU A 235 -9.51 34.72 26.81
C LEU A 235 -10.52 35.43 25.89
N THR A 236 -10.73 34.88 24.70
CA THR A 236 -11.79 35.29 23.77
C THR A 236 -13.07 34.50 24.10
N PRO A 237 -14.25 35.16 24.21
CA PRO A 237 -15.49 34.48 24.56
C PRO A 237 -15.93 33.48 23.48
N THR A 238 -16.26 32.27 23.93
CA THR A 238 -16.69 31.13 23.11
C THR A 238 -18.05 31.40 22.44
N PRO A 239 -18.17 31.29 21.10
CA PRO A 239 -19.46 31.35 20.44
C PRO A 239 -20.30 30.12 20.80
N VAL A 240 -21.56 30.35 21.14
CA VAL A 240 -22.54 29.31 21.46
C VAL A 240 -22.77 28.47 20.20
N SER A 241 -22.43 27.18 20.27
CA SER A 241 -22.65 26.23 19.17
C SER A 241 -24.14 25.97 19.02
N THR A 242 -24.69 26.38 17.88
CA THR A 242 -26.01 25.96 17.42
C THR A 242 -26.00 24.44 17.23
N ASN A 243 -26.94 23.72 17.86
CA ASN A 243 -27.09 22.28 17.71
C ASN A 243 -27.40 21.92 16.26
N THR A 244 -26.37 21.61 15.48
CA THR A 244 -26.52 20.96 14.18
C THR A 244 -27.06 19.55 14.44
N PRO A 245 -28.16 19.13 13.79
CA PRO A 245 -28.67 17.77 13.96
C PRO A 245 -27.56 16.80 13.57
N THR A 246 -27.12 16.01 14.55
CA THR A 246 -26.16 14.92 14.35
C THR A 246 -26.77 13.95 13.36
N SER A 247 -26.14 13.77 12.20
CA SER A 247 -26.52 12.72 11.27
C SER A 247 -26.47 11.39 12.02
N THR A 248 -27.59 10.70 12.10
CA THR A 248 -27.65 9.34 12.64
C THR A 248 -26.59 8.51 11.90
N PRO A 249 -25.65 7.86 12.60
CA PRO A 249 -24.60 7.08 11.95
C PRO A 249 -25.26 6.02 11.05
N THR A 250 -24.82 5.96 9.79
CA THR A 250 -25.20 4.88 8.90
C THR A 250 -24.68 3.58 9.50
N PRO A 251 -25.53 2.56 9.73
CA PRO A 251 -25.07 1.29 10.28
C PRO A 251 -24.00 0.66 9.37
N PRO A 252 -23.03 -0.08 9.94
CA PRO A 252 -21.99 -0.74 9.15
C PRO A 252 -22.61 -1.74 8.15
N PRO A 253 -21.98 -1.95 6.99
CA PRO A 253 -22.45 -2.90 5.99
C PRO A 253 -22.41 -4.33 6.54
N SER A 254 -23.35 -5.16 6.10
CA SER A 254 -23.37 -6.58 6.44
C SER A 254 -22.28 -7.39 5.74
N VAL A 255 -21.77 -8.42 6.40
CA VAL A 255 -20.77 -9.36 5.88
C VAL A 255 -21.12 -10.80 6.25
N VAL A 256 -20.64 -11.77 5.46
CA VAL A 256 -20.73 -13.21 5.73
C VAL A 256 -19.35 -13.83 5.49
N TYR A 257 -18.93 -14.79 6.32
CA TYR A 257 -17.67 -15.50 6.13
C TYR A 257 -17.65 -16.90 6.77
N PHE A 258 -16.80 -17.78 6.23
CA PHE A 258 -16.39 -19.05 6.83
C PHE A 258 -15.31 -18.85 7.90
N ASP A 259 -15.20 -19.75 8.88
CA ASP A 259 -14.11 -19.74 9.87
C ASP A 259 -12.74 -20.12 9.26
N ARG A 260 -12.75 -20.88 8.15
CA ARG A 260 -11.55 -21.32 7.42
C ARG A 260 -11.77 -21.26 5.91
N THR A 261 -10.66 -21.09 5.17
CA THR A 261 -10.65 -21.15 3.70
C THR A 261 -10.60 -22.57 3.16
N ASP A 262 -10.13 -23.53 3.96
CA ASP A 262 -9.93 -24.92 3.55
C ASP A 262 -10.42 -25.89 4.63
N TYR A 263 -11.18 -26.89 4.20
CA TYR A 263 -11.68 -27.99 5.02
C TYR A 263 -11.19 -29.32 4.48
N TYR A 264 -10.95 -30.26 5.39
CA TYR A 264 -10.38 -31.55 5.04
C TYR A 264 -11.22 -32.69 5.58
N THR A 265 -11.40 -33.73 4.77
CA THR A 265 -12.17 -34.92 5.15
C THR A 265 -13.65 -34.64 5.42
N ASP A 266 -14.44 -35.71 5.52
CA ASP A 266 -15.88 -35.63 5.82
C ASP A 266 -16.18 -35.50 7.33
N THR A 267 -15.12 -35.42 8.16
CA THR A 267 -15.24 -35.21 9.61
C THR A 267 -15.07 -33.76 10.04
N ASP A 268 -14.58 -32.90 9.16
CA ASP A 268 -14.49 -31.46 9.41
C ASP A 268 -15.88 -30.81 9.49
N SER A 269 -15.93 -29.69 10.21
CA SER A 269 -17.07 -28.80 10.28
C SER A 269 -16.68 -27.36 10.00
N ALA A 270 -17.58 -26.62 9.36
CA ALA A 270 -17.45 -25.19 9.08
C ALA A 270 -18.44 -24.38 9.92
N VAL A 271 -17.92 -23.40 10.63
CA VAL A 271 -18.70 -22.36 11.30
C VAL A 271 -18.82 -21.18 10.34
N ILE A 272 -20.06 -20.73 10.13
CA ILE A 272 -20.33 -19.59 9.27
C ILE A 272 -20.85 -18.45 10.14
N THR A 273 -20.28 -17.27 9.93
CA THR A 273 -20.63 -16.05 10.67
C THR A 273 -21.25 -15.02 9.73
N VAL A 274 -22.28 -14.34 10.21
CA VAL A 274 -22.87 -13.14 9.60
C VAL A 274 -22.83 -12.02 10.62
N GLU A 275 -22.31 -10.87 10.22
CA GLU A 275 -22.38 -9.64 11.01
C GLU A 275 -23.38 -8.71 10.33
N ASP A 276 -24.53 -8.51 10.96
CA ASP A 276 -25.55 -7.57 10.48
C ASP A 276 -26.33 -6.98 11.65
N SER A 277 -25.94 -5.77 12.05
CA SER A 277 -26.64 -5.01 13.10
C SER A 277 -28.12 -4.75 12.83
N ARG A 278 -28.59 -4.83 11.57
CA ARG A 278 -30.01 -4.64 11.22
C ARG A 278 -30.81 -5.92 11.32
N LEU A 279 -30.16 -7.09 11.30
CA LEU A 279 -30.81 -8.37 11.54
C LEU A 279 -31.13 -8.57 13.04
N ASN A 280 -30.41 -7.88 13.92
CA ASN A 280 -30.69 -7.77 15.35
C ASN A 280 -31.85 -6.78 15.58
N ILE A 281 -33.07 -7.32 15.60
CA ILE A 281 -34.34 -6.59 15.69
C ILE A 281 -34.93 -6.55 17.10
N ASP A 282 -34.55 -7.49 17.98
CA ASP A 282 -35.04 -7.59 19.36
C ASP A 282 -33.89 -7.67 20.36
N SER A 283 -33.58 -6.53 20.98
CA SER A 283 -32.52 -6.41 21.99
C SER A 283 -32.75 -7.14 23.30
N PHE A 284 -33.81 -7.95 23.42
CA PHE A 284 -34.09 -8.80 24.59
C PHE A 284 -34.03 -10.29 24.31
N ASN A 285 -33.99 -10.71 23.05
CA ASN A 285 -34.03 -12.11 22.65
C ASN A 285 -32.93 -12.42 21.64
N ILE A 286 -32.64 -13.71 21.44
CA ILE A 286 -31.77 -14.15 20.37
C ILE A 286 -32.55 -14.07 19.06
N ASP A 287 -32.01 -13.33 18.10
CA ASP A 287 -32.54 -13.27 16.74
C ASP A 287 -31.98 -14.37 15.83
N TYR A 288 -32.64 -14.58 14.68
CA TYR A 288 -32.31 -15.65 13.74
C TYR A 288 -32.24 -15.13 12.31
N GLY A 289 -31.34 -15.73 11.53
CA GLY A 289 -31.20 -15.49 10.09
C GLY A 289 -31.15 -16.79 9.30
N THR A 290 -31.09 -16.65 7.98
CA THR A 290 -30.89 -17.77 7.05
C THR A 290 -29.80 -17.46 6.04
N ILE A 291 -28.99 -18.46 5.75
CA ILE A 291 -27.96 -18.44 4.70
C ILE A 291 -28.26 -19.54 3.68
N SER A 292 -27.78 -19.39 2.45
CA SER A 292 -27.81 -20.42 1.40
C SER A 292 -26.41 -20.95 1.15
N LEU A 293 -26.29 -22.27 0.96
CA LEU A 293 -25.03 -22.94 0.70
C LEU A 293 -25.13 -23.74 -0.58
N VAL A 294 -24.11 -23.64 -1.42
CA VAL A 294 -23.92 -24.46 -2.62
C VAL A 294 -22.46 -24.93 -2.69
N SER A 295 -22.21 -25.99 -3.45
CA SER A 295 -20.85 -26.37 -3.85
C SER A 295 -20.79 -26.54 -5.37
N THR A 296 -19.58 -26.65 -5.91
CA THR A 296 -19.39 -26.99 -7.33
C THR A 296 -20.01 -28.34 -7.72
N SER A 297 -20.06 -29.31 -6.79
CA SER A 297 -20.75 -30.59 -7.00
C SER A 297 -22.24 -30.55 -6.69
N ASP A 298 -22.68 -29.66 -5.81
CA ASP A 298 -24.09 -29.45 -5.47
C ASP A 298 -24.53 -28.00 -5.69
N ILE A 299 -24.87 -27.72 -6.94
CA ILE A 299 -25.36 -26.41 -7.38
C ILE A 299 -26.79 -26.10 -6.89
N ILE A 300 -27.51 -27.09 -6.34
CA ILE A 300 -28.85 -26.87 -5.75
C ILE A 300 -28.67 -26.43 -4.29
N GLY A 301 -27.82 -27.14 -3.56
CA GLY A 301 -27.46 -26.79 -2.20
C GLY A 301 -28.63 -26.88 -1.21
N PHE A 302 -28.55 -26.12 -0.13
CA PHE A 302 -29.64 -25.95 0.84
C PHE A 302 -29.43 -24.72 1.73
N SER A 303 -30.47 -24.36 2.50
CA SER A 303 -30.38 -23.27 3.48
C SER A 303 -30.09 -23.75 4.90
N MET A 304 -29.36 -22.92 5.65
CA MET A 304 -29.09 -23.10 7.08
C MET A 304 -29.61 -21.92 7.89
N ASN A 305 -30.01 -22.20 9.13
CA ASN A 305 -30.32 -21.16 10.10
C ASN A 305 -29.02 -20.72 10.77
N ILE A 306 -28.94 -19.45 11.08
CA ILE A 306 -27.95 -18.85 11.97
C ILE A 306 -28.71 -18.21 13.13
N ALA A 307 -28.09 -18.16 14.30
CA ALA A 307 -28.65 -17.52 15.47
C ALA A 307 -27.66 -16.51 16.02
N GLU A 308 -28.17 -15.47 16.65
CA GLU A 308 -27.33 -14.49 17.32
C GLU A 308 -26.50 -15.16 18.42
N THR A 309 -25.25 -14.75 18.55
CA THR A 309 -24.28 -15.31 19.52
C THR A 309 -24.60 -14.95 20.97
N GLY A 310 -25.37 -13.89 21.16
CA GLY A 310 -25.88 -13.40 22.42
C GLY A 310 -27.01 -12.42 22.14
N VAL A 311 -27.75 -12.01 23.16
CA VAL A 311 -28.79 -10.99 22.98
C VAL A 311 -28.13 -9.67 22.57
N ASP A 312 -28.63 -9.05 21.50
CA ASP A 312 -28.24 -7.71 21.04
C ASP A 312 -26.76 -7.59 20.58
N THR A 313 -26.17 -8.65 20.02
CA THR A 313 -24.78 -8.64 19.54
C THR A 313 -24.63 -8.23 18.08
N GLY A 314 -25.64 -8.44 17.23
CA GLY A 314 -25.55 -8.25 15.79
C GLY A 314 -24.65 -9.26 15.07
N ILE A 315 -24.19 -10.31 15.76
CA ILE A 315 -23.29 -11.35 15.25
C ILE A 315 -24.02 -12.69 15.31
N PHE A 316 -24.19 -13.34 14.16
CA PHE A 316 -24.96 -14.56 13.98
C PHE A 316 -24.07 -15.70 13.51
N THR A 317 -24.21 -16.89 14.09
CA THR A 317 -23.42 -18.07 13.67
C THR A 317 -24.25 -19.34 13.53
N THR A 318 -23.74 -20.29 12.74
CA THR A 318 -24.29 -21.66 12.67
C THR A 318 -24.14 -22.41 14.00
N SER A 319 -23.07 -22.14 14.76
CA SER A 319 -22.83 -22.76 16.06
C SER A 319 -23.84 -22.28 17.10
N ALA A 320 -24.19 -21.00 17.09
CA ALA A 320 -25.26 -20.46 17.92
C ALA A 320 -26.64 -21.05 17.54
N ALA A 321 -26.83 -21.42 16.27
CA ALA A 321 -27.98 -22.20 15.81
C ALA A 321 -27.87 -23.72 16.12
N LEU A 322 -26.86 -24.12 16.92
CA LEU A 322 -26.58 -25.48 17.40
C LEU A 322 -26.19 -26.49 16.31
N LYS A 323 -25.90 -26.03 15.09
CA LYS A 323 -25.57 -26.95 14.00
C LYS A 323 -24.72 -26.31 12.90
N ASP A 324 -23.46 -26.68 12.89
CA ASP A 324 -22.48 -26.29 11.88
C ASP A 324 -22.60 -27.11 10.59
N LEU A 325 -22.04 -26.56 9.51
CA LEU A 325 -21.98 -27.22 8.22
C LEU A 325 -20.97 -28.37 8.30
N THR A 326 -21.33 -29.53 7.76
CA THR A 326 -20.44 -30.68 7.60
C THR A 326 -20.45 -31.15 6.16
N PHE A 327 -19.59 -32.12 5.83
CA PHE A 327 -19.35 -32.52 4.44
C PHE A 327 -19.81 -33.96 4.17
N SER A 328 -20.16 -34.25 2.92
CA SER A 328 -20.64 -35.55 2.48
C SER A 328 -20.11 -35.88 1.09
N LEU A 329 -19.67 -37.11 0.88
CA LEU A 329 -19.19 -37.60 -0.42
C LEU A 329 -20.30 -38.21 -1.29
N THR A 330 -21.51 -38.41 -0.74
CA THR A 330 -22.58 -39.19 -1.38
C THR A 330 -23.82 -38.38 -1.75
N GLY A 331 -23.86 -37.10 -1.41
CA GLY A 331 -25.01 -36.23 -1.61
C GLY A 331 -25.31 -35.34 -0.40
N SER A 332 -26.05 -34.26 -0.63
CA SER A 332 -26.42 -33.29 0.40
C SER A 332 -27.56 -33.81 1.27
N ASP A 333 -27.51 -33.46 2.55
CA ASP A 333 -28.52 -33.75 3.54
C ASP A 333 -28.81 -32.48 4.34
N SER A 334 -29.87 -31.77 3.95
CA SER A 334 -30.29 -30.51 4.56
C SER A 334 -30.85 -30.67 5.98
N VAL A 335 -31.20 -31.88 6.41
CA VAL A 335 -31.62 -32.18 7.78
C VAL A 335 -30.37 -32.30 8.66
N ASN A 336 -29.34 -32.99 8.16
CA ASN A 336 -28.07 -33.18 8.86
C ASN A 336 -27.04 -32.08 8.63
N LYS A 337 -27.35 -31.08 7.79
CA LYS A 337 -26.46 -29.97 7.44
C LYS A 337 -25.15 -30.46 6.83
N LYS A 338 -25.29 -31.43 5.93
CA LYS A 338 -24.19 -31.99 5.14
C LYS A 338 -24.29 -31.53 3.70
N ILE A 339 -23.24 -30.89 3.18
CA ILE A 339 -23.18 -30.53 1.77
C ILE A 339 -22.37 -31.55 0.97
N TRP A 340 -22.85 -31.88 -0.23
CA TRP A 340 -22.16 -32.79 -1.12
C TRP A 340 -20.92 -32.11 -1.69
N VAL A 341 -19.78 -32.79 -1.57
CA VAL A 341 -18.50 -32.31 -2.05
C VAL A 341 -17.69 -33.43 -2.71
N HIS A 342 -16.84 -33.01 -3.63
CA HIS A 342 -15.72 -33.76 -4.21
C HIS A 342 -14.41 -33.04 -3.90
N ASP A 343 -13.29 -33.75 -4.05
CA ASP A 343 -11.96 -33.20 -3.80
C ASP A 343 -11.70 -31.95 -4.67
N GLY A 344 -11.33 -30.84 -4.02
CA GLY A 344 -11.12 -29.55 -4.67
C GLY A 344 -12.38 -28.72 -4.90
N ASP A 345 -13.53 -29.14 -4.35
CA ASP A 345 -14.78 -28.39 -4.53
C ASP A 345 -14.73 -27.02 -3.86
N GLN A 346 -15.30 -26.04 -4.56
CA GLN A 346 -15.58 -24.73 -4.02
C GLN A 346 -16.94 -24.75 -3.35
N ILE A 347 -17.01 -24.28 -2.10
CA ILE A 347 -18.22 -24.12 -1.32
C ILE A 347 -18.50 -22.63 -1.21
N VAL A 348 -19.71 -22.22 -1.56
CA VAL A 348 -20.13 -20.81 -1.51
C VAL A 348 -21.27 -20.68 -0.52
N VAL A 349 -21.11 -19.73 0.41
CA VAL A 349 -22.20 -19.26 1.26
C VAL A 349 -22.73 -17.93 0.72
N SER A 350 -24.06 -17.79 0.73
CA SER A 350 -24.76 -16.55 0.37
C SER A 350 -25.68 -16.10 1.50
N TYR A 351 -25.57 -14.82 1.87
CA TYR A 351 -26.46 -14.13 2.79
C TYR A 351 -27.18 -13.00 2.07
N TYR A 352 -28.52 -13.02 2.08
CA TYR A 352 -29.34 -11.93 1.53
C TYR A 352 -29.76 -10.97 2.63
N ASP A 353 -29.18 -9.77 2.61
CA ASP A 353 -29.55 -8.68 3.50
C ASP A 353 -30.79 -7.98 2.92
N SER A 354 -31.94 -8.24 3.53
CA SER A 354 -33.22 -7.67 3.12
C SER A 354 -33.32 -6.16 3.33
N PHE A 355 -32.51 -5.57 4.23
CA PHE A 355 -32.54 -4.14 4.52
C PHE A 355 -31.77 -3.33 3.47
N ALA A 356 -30.63 -3.83 3.00
CA ALA A 356 -29.90 -3.21 1.87
C ALA A 356 -30.29 -3.78 0.51
N SER A 357 -31.09 -4.86 0.45
CA SER A 357 -31.41 -5.58 -0.78
C SER A 357 -30.16 -6.04 -1.53
N VAL A 358 -29.14 -6.51 -0.80
CA VAL A 358 -27.85 -6.96 -1.34
C VAL A 358 -27.58 -8.40 -0.92
N THR A 359 -26.94 -9.17 -1.81
CA THR A 359 -26.42 -10.50 -1.47
C THR A 359 -24.93 -10.39 -1.16
N ARG A 360 -24.52 -10.91 -0.01
CA ARG A 360 -23.12 -11.10 0.38
C ARG A 360 -22.74 -12.56 0.19
N ASN A 361 -21.53 -12.81 -0.30
CA ASN A 361 -21.03 -14.16 -0.49
C ASN A 361 -19.66 -14.31 0.16
N ASP A 362 -19.35 -15.53 0.59
CA ASP A 362 -17.99 -15.96 0.89
C ASP A 362 -17.77 -17.38 0.37
N THR A 363 -16.50 -17.77 0.27
CA THR A 363 -16.07 -19.00 -0.39
C THR A 363 -15.03 -19.74 0.44
N ALA A 364 -15.17 -21.05 0.54
CA ALA A 364 -14.16 -21.96 1.04
C ALA A 364 -13.95 -23.16 0.09
N TYR A 365 -12.92 -23.97 0.36
CA TYR A 365 -12.58 -25.16 -0.41
C TYR A 365 -12.64 -26.40 0.45
N TRP A 366 -13.04 -27.52 -0.15
CA TRP A 366 -13.00 -28.83 0.50
C TRP A 366 -12.05 -29.79 -0.20
N HIS A 367 -11.27 -30.52 0.59
CA HIS A 367 -10.31 -31.50 0.11
C HIS A 367 -10.55 -32.85 0.79
N GLN A 368 -10.46 -33.93 0.01
CA GLN A 368 -10.72 -35.28 0.50
C GLN A 368 -9.67 -35.76 1.49
N PHE A 369 -8.44 -35.28 1.33
CA PHE A 369 -7.32 -35.66 2.17
C PHE A 369 -6.78 -34.39 2.83
N ALA A 370 -6.59 -34.45 4.15
CA ALA A 370 -5.72 -33.49 4.81
C ALA A 370 -4.35 -33.53 4.10
N PRO A 371 -3.70 -32.37 3.86
CA PRO A 371 -2.36 -32.36 3.31
C PRO A 371 -1.51 -33.33 4.13
N THR A 372 -0.87 -34.30 3.47
CA THR A 372 0.03 -35.25 4.12
C THR A 372 1.25 -34.48 4.57
N SER A 373 1.12 -33.78 5.69
CA SER A 373 2.19 -33.11 6.37
C SER A 373 3.07 -34.21 6.98
N THR A 374 4.23 -34.45 6.38
CA THR A 374 5.39 -34.20 7.24
C THR A 374 5.47 -32.69 7.29
N PRO A 375 4.94 -32.03 8.33
CA PRO A 375 5.01 -30.59 8.40
C PRO A 375 6.50 -30.29 8.37
N THR A 376 6.97 -29.62 7.32
CA THR A 376 7.87 -28.52 7.57
C THR A 376 7.04 -27.58 8.43
N PRO A 377 7.28 -27.53 9.75
CA PRO A 377 6.52 -26.66 10.62
C PRO A 377 6.56 -25.24 10.05
N PRO A 378 5.49 -24.46 10.25
CA PRO A 378 5.40 -23.10 9.73
C PRO A 378 6.68 -22.32 10.05
N PRO A 379 7.16 -21.44 9.15
CA PRO A 379 8.36 -20.69 9.43
C PRO A 379 8.12 -19.74 10.62
N SER A 380 8.62 -20.12 11.79
CA SER A 380 8.82 -19.16 12.90
C SER A 380 9.79 -18.06 12.48
N TYR A 381 9.63 -16.85 13.03
CA TYR A 381 10.58 -15.75 12.84
C TYR A 381 10.57 -14.76 14.01
N VAL A 382 11.62 -13.94 14.07
CA VAL A 382 11.74 -12.81 15.00
C VAL A 382 12.13 -11.58 14.18
N MET A 383 11.62 -10.40 14.53
CA MET A 383 11.94 -9.14 13.85
C MET A 383 11.98 -7.93 14.79
N PHE A 384 12.74 -6.91 14.39
CA PHE A 384 12.63 -5.53 14.86
C PHE A 384 11.56 -4.76 14.07
N ASP A 385 10.91 -3.77 14.68
CA ASP A 385 9.95 -2.89 13.97
C ASP A 385 10.62 -1.97 12.93
N ARG A 386 11.91 -1.71 13.09
CA ARG A 386 12.69 -0.82 12.23
C ARG A 386 14.12 -1.32 12.04
N GLU A 387 14.70 -0.98 10.89
CA GLU A 387 16.11 -1.27 10.61
C GLU A 387 17.07 -0.31 11.34
N ASN A 388 16.60 0.88 11.75
CA ASN A 388 17.44 1.92 12.36
C ASN A 388 16.72 2.59 13.54
N TYR A 389 17.45 2.74 14.65
CA TYR A 389 17.03 3.47 15.83
C TYR A 389 18.03 4.58 16.14
N CYS A 390 17.54 5.72 16.61
CA CYS A 390 18.40 6.87 16.86
C CYS A 390 18.17 7.49 18.21
N THR A 391 19.27 7.84 18.88
CA THR A 391 19.29 8.40 20.23
C THR A 391 18.77 7.44 21.30
N THR A 392 19.00 7.78 22.57
CA THR A 392 18.56 6.96 23.70
C THR A 392 17.09 7.18 24.08
N THR A 393 16.37 8.08 23.40
CA THR A 393 14.93 8.27 23.61
C THR A 393 14.08 7.39 22.70
N ASP A 394 14.70 6.72 21.74
CA ASP A 394 14.02 5.81 20.83
C ASP A 394 13.85 4.43 21.50
N SER A 395 12.90 3.66 20.99
CA SER A 395 12.61 2.31 21.49
C SER A 395 12.29 1.37 20.33
N ALA A 396 12.71 0.11 20.47
CA ALA A 396 12.46 -0.94 19.51
C ALA A 396 11.37 -1.89 20.00
N ILE A 397 10.40 -2.14 19.13
CA ILE A 397 9.40 -3.18 19.31
C ILE A 397 9.96 -4.45 18.68
N ILE A 398 9.96 -5.54 19.44
CA ILE A 398 10.39 -6.85 18.97
C ILE A 398 9.15 -7.74 18.83
N THR A 399 9.03 -8.40 17.70
CA THR A 399 7.94 -9.33 17.41
C THR A 399 8.48 -10.71 17.07
N VAL A 400 7.91 -11.75 17.67
CA VAL A 400 8.09 -13.16 17.30
C VAL A 400 6.77 -13.67 16.73
N PHE A 401 6.85 -14.38 15.60
CA PHE A 401 5.74 -15.19 15.09
C PHE A 401 6.08 -16.65 15.28
N ASP A 402 5.25 -17.37 16.02
CA ASP A 402 5.40 -18.79 16.26
C ASP A 402 4.06 -19.48 16.55
N THR A 403 3.58 -20.25 15.56
CA THR A 403 2.29 -20.95 15.60
C THR A 403 2.27 -22.13 16.57
N ASP A 404 3.42 -22.70 16.91
CA ASP A 404 3.46 -23.87 17.80
C ASP A 404 3.62 -23.51 19.28
N LEU A 405 3.86 -22.23 19.55
CA LEU A 405 3.99 -21.69 20.89
C LEU A 405 2.63 -21.35 21.51
N ASP A 406 1.64 -20.99 20.67
CA ASP A 406 0.25 -20.77 21.05
C ASP A 406 -0.47 -22.11 21.35
N THR A 407 -0.34 -22.57 22.59
CA THR A 407 -0.82 -23.84 23.12
C THR A 407 -2.00 -23.72 24.08
N ASP A 408 -2.32 -22.52 24.60
CA ASP A 408 -3.46 -22.28 25.48
C ASP A 408 -4.36 -21.15 24.94
N PRO A 409 -5.49 -21.47 24.29
CA PRO A 409 -6.36 -20.48 23.67
C PRO A 409 -7.10 -19.59 24.67
N SER A 410 -6.94 -19.80 25.97
CA SER A 410 -7.63 -19.06 27.03
C SER A 410 -6.76 -18.05 27.76
N SER A 411 -5.45 -18.02 27.48
CA SER A 411 -4.51 -17.16 28.20
C SER A 411 -3.44 -16.62 27.27
N GLN A 412 -3.00 -15.38 27.51
CA GLN A 412 -1.81 -14.88 26.82
C GLN A 412 -0.56 -15.65 27.26
N GLN A 413 0.20 -16.12 26.30
CA GLN A 413 1.44 -16.85 26.52
C GLN A 413 2.66 -15.95 26.33
N THR A 414 3.82 -16.45 26.75
CA THR A 414 5.05 -15.67 26.73
C THR A 414 6.20 -16.41 26.10
N VAL A 415 7.10 -15.67 25.46
CA VAL A 415 8.33 -16.18 24.85
C VAL A 415 9.53 -15.37 25.30
N SER A 416 10.71 -15.99 25.37
CA SER A 416 11.96 -15.28 25.67
C SER A 416 12.81 -15.11 24.42
N VAL A 417 13.31 -13.91 24.19
CA VAL A 417 14.28 -13.58 23.15
C VAL A 417 15.56 -13.05 23.77
N ARG A 418 16.71 -13.24 23.10
CA ARG A 418 17.99 -12.67 23.53
C ARG A 418 18.42 -11.57 22.59
N VAL A 419 18.68 -10.38 23.12
CA VAL A 419 19.13 -9.20 22.40
C VAL A 419 20.58 -8.90 22.76
N ILE A 420 21.44 -8.71 21.76
CA ILE A 420 22.84 -8.27 21.93
C ILE A 420 23.11 -7.02 21.10
N SER A 421 24.15 -6.28 21.46
CA SER A 421 24.75 -5.25 20.62
C SER A 421 26.23 -5.53 20.45
N ASN A 422 26.88 -4.96 19.43
CA ASN A 422 28.33 -5.08 19.30
C ASN A 422 29.11 -4.47 20.50
N SER A 423 28.51 -3.54 21.23
CA SER A 423 29.08 -2.98 22.47
C SER A 423 28.72 -3.75 23.74
N ASP A 424 27.74 -4.67 23.66
CA ASP A 424 27.36 -5.59 24.73
C ASP A 424 27.00 -6.98 24.17
N LEU A 425 28.04 -7.82 24.08
CA LEU A 425 27.93 -9.20 23.62
C LEU A 425 27.30 -10.15 24.66
N ILE A 426 27.18 -9.71 25.91
CA ILE A 426 26.42 -10.47 26.93
C ILE A 426 24.94 -10.28 26.66
N GLY A 427 24.52 -9.04 26.40
CA GLY A 427 23.17 -8.68 26.02
C GLY A 427 22.18 -8.76 27.17
N ILE A 428 20.90 -8.82 26.81
CA ILE A 428 19.77 -9.00 27.74
C ILE A 428 18.81 -10.05 27.21
N ASN A 429 18.06 -10.69 28.11
CA ASN A 429 16.88 -11.45 27.74
C ASN A 429 15.63 -10.59 27.89
N MET A 430 14.73 -10.63 26.90
CA MET A 430 13.42 -10.00 26.98
C MET A 430 12.33 -11.06 26.92
N VAL A 431 11.28 -10.86 27.71
CA VAL A 431 10.07 -11.66 27.66
C VAL A 431 9.07 -10.90 26.80
N LEU A 432 8.54 -11.53 25.76
CA LEU A 432 7.45 -11.03 24.93
C LEU A 432 6.16 -11.74 25.33
N THR A 433 5.02 -11.09 25.16
CA THR A 433 3.69 -11.66 25.42
C THR A 433 2.88 -11.66 24.14
N GLU A 434 1.98 -12.63 23.96
CA GLU A 434 1.04 -12.63 22.84
C GLU A 434 0.30 -11.30 22.73
N ALA A 435 0.15 -10.78 21.51
CA ALA A 435 -0.50 -9.49 21.27
C ALA A 435 -1.97 -9.51 21.72
N THR A 436 -2.65 -10.64 21.50
CA THR A 436 -4.00 -10.95 22.00
C THR A 436 -4.02 -12.39 22.52
N ILE A 437 -5.03 -12.77 23.29
CA ILE A 437 -5.23 -14.19 23.66
C ILE A 437 -5.34 -15.02 22.38
N HIS A 438 -4.65 -16.15 22.33
CA HIS A 438 -4.64 -17.08 21.19
C HIS A 438 -4.12 -16.41 19.91
N SER A 439 -2.93 -15.85 19.98
CA SER A 439 -2.27 -15.21 18.86
C SER A 439 -0.89 -15.80 18.64
N ASP A 440 -0.63 -16.22 17.40
CA ASP A 440 0.70 -16.63 16.94
C ASP A 440 1.77 -15.50 17.02
N TYR A 441 1.39 -14.28 17.43
CA TYR A 441 2.25 -13.10 17.50
C TYR A 441 2.56 -12.70 18.94
N PHE A 442 3.84 -12.74 19.29
CA PHE A 442 4.36 -12.30 20.58
C PHE A 442 5.13 -11.00 20.41
N THR A 443 4.82 -9.97 21.20
CA THR A 443 5.44 -8.64 21.06
C THR A 443 5.88 -8.05 22.40
N SER A 444 6.96 -7.26 22.38
CA SER A 444 7.42 -6.52 23.56
C SER A 444 6.38 -5.51 24.05
N SER A 445 5.61 -4.91 23.14
CA SER A 445 4.63 -3.88 23.49
C SER A 445 3.47 -4.44 24.33
N ALA A 446 3.14 -5.72 24.17
CA ALA A 446 2.13 -6.39 24.99
C ALA A 446 2.56 -6.52 26.46
N THR A 447 3.86 -6.50 26.74
CA THR A 447 4.39 -6.48 28.12
C THR A 447 4.44 -5.08 28.72
N GLY A 448 4.34 -4.04 27.89
CA GLY A 448 4.59 -2.65 28.27
C GLY A 448 6.07 -2.30 28.44
N ILE A 449 6.99 -3.19 28.05
CA ILE A 449 8.45 -2.99 28.13
C ILE A 449 9.06 -3.23 26.74
N ASP A 450 9.22 -2.16 25.97
CA ASP A 450 9.95 -2.18 24.70
C ASP A 450 11.47 -2.06 24.91
N LEU A 451 12.25 -2.51 23.93
CA LEU A 451 13.71 -2.44 23.99
C LEU A 451 14.15 -0.98 23.95
N SER A 452 14.82 -0.52 25.00
CA SER A 452 15.35 0.84 25.14
C SER A 452 16.88 0.83 25.10
N PHE A 453 17.48 1.99 24.83
CA PHE A 453 18.92 2.10 24.58
C PHE A 453 19.62 2.98 25.63
N ASP A 454 20.77 2.54 26.12
CA ASP A 454 21.61 3.31 27.06
C ASP A 454 23.08 3.28 26.67
N LEU A 455 23.81 4.38 26.88
CA LEU A 455 25.23 4.48 26.51
C LEU A 455 26.18 3.85 27.55
N SER A 456 25.68 3.56 28.75
CA SER A 456 26.49 3.18 29.91
C SER A 456 26.42 1.69 30.23
N SER A 457 25.22 1.11 30.35
CA SER A 457 25.03 -0.27 30.80
C SER A 457 23.68 -0.86 30.38
N SER A 458 23.63 -2.19 30.30
CA SER A 458 22.40 -2.94 30.05
C SER A 458 21.68 -3.27 31.36
N LEU A 459 20.36 -3.19 31.37
CA LEU A 459 19.49 -3.49 32.50
C LEU A 459 18.34 -4.39 32.03
N GLU A 460 18.54 -5.70 32.13
CA GLU A 460 17.60 -6.73 31.66
C GLU A 460 16.15 -6.54 32.17
N PRO A 461 15.88 -6.26 33.45
CA PRO A 461 14.50 -6.12 33.94
C PRO A 461 13.72 -4.93 33.35
N LEU A 462 14.42 -3.98 32.72
CA LEU A 462 13.83 -2.78 32.13
C LEU A 462 13.89 -2.78 30.59
N GLY A 463 14.37 -3.88 29.97
CA GLY A 463 14.55 -3.93 28.53
C GLY A 463 15.58 -2.93 28.01
N ILE A 464 16.58 -2.52 28.82
CA ILE A 464 17.60 -1.54 28.40
C ILE A 464 18.86 -2.26 27.94
N ILE A 465 19.29 -2.04 26.69
CA ILE A 465 20.54 -2.57 26.14
C ILE A 465 21.60 -1.47 26.02
N LYS A 466 22.84 -1.80 26.39
CA LYS A 466 23.99 -0.92 26.19
C LYS A 466 24.34 -0.80 24.71
N VAL A 467 24.51 0.43 24.24
CA VAL A 467 24.86 0.72 22.85
C VAL A 467 25.98 1.75 22.74
N LYS A 468 26.60 1.82 21.56
CA LYS A 468 27.50 2.87 21.08
C LYS A 468 27.09 3.27 19.67
N ASP A 469 27.45 4.49 19.27
CA ASP A 469 27.20 5.01 17.93
C ASP A 469 27.67 4.03 16.84
N GLY A 470 26.74 3.64 15.96
CA GLY A 470 26.97 2.70 14.86
C GLY A 470 26.89 1.22 15.25
N ASP A 471 26.36 0.89 16.44
CA ASP A 471 26.19 -0.49 16.85
C ASP A 471 25.22 -1.25 15.95
N LEU A 472 25.56 -2.52 15.69
CA LEU A 472 24.63 -3.52 15.17
C LEU A 472 23.96 -4.20 16.37
N LEU A 473 22.65 -4.14 16.40
CA LEU A 473 21.78 -4.89 17.30
C LEU A 473 21.44 -6.22 16.63
N ALA A 474 21.37 -7.28 17.44
CA ALA A 474 20.87 -8.57 16.99
C ALA A 474 19.91 -9.14 18.02
N VAL A 475 18.74 -9.59 17.57
CA VAL A 475 17.79 -10.37 18.37
C VAL A 475 17.84 -11.82 17.91
N THR A 476 17.76 -12.74 18.87
CA THR A 476 17.70 -14.18 18.61
C THR A 476 16.53 -14.80 19.35
N TYR A 477 15.80 -15.66 18.65
CA TYR A 477 14.70 -16.45 19.14
C TYR A 477 15.00 -17.94 18.91
N ARG A 478 14.75 -18.79 19.91
CA ARG A 478 14.94 -20.24 19.80
C ARG A 478 13.58 -20.93 19.91
N ASP A 479 13.06 -21.27 18.74
CA ASP A 479 11.91 -22.13 18.56
C ASP A 479 12.26 -23.56 19.02
N ILE A 480 11.28 -24.25 19.61
CA ILE A 480 11.42 -25.59 20.17
C ILE A 480 10.73 -26.67 19.33
N ALA A 481 9.86 -26.34 18.37
CA ALA A 481 9.03 -27.29 17.63
C ALA A 481 8.82 -26.92 16.13
N PRO A 482 9.90 -26.55 15.42
CA PRO A 482 11.12 -27.35 15.46
C PRO A 482 12.20 -26.63 16.24
N VAL A 483 13.18 -27.39 16.72
CA VAL A 483 14.35 -26.78 17.34
C VAL A 483 15.16 -26.02 16.28
N ILE A 484 14.89 -24.72 16.13
CA ILE A 484 15.56 -23.80 15.21
C ILE A 484 15.83 -22.46 15.89
N THR A 485 16.93 -21.82 15.52
CA THR A 485 17.22 -20.45 15.97
C THR A 485 16.89 -19.48 14.84
N ARG A 486 16.08 -18.48 15.15
CA ARG A 486 15.76 -17.34 14.29
C ARG A 486 16.51 -16.11 14.78
N SER A 487 16.84 -15.20 13.88
CA SER A 487 17.53 -13.96 14.21
C SER A 487 17.15 -12.83 13.27
N ASP A 488 17.18 -11.62 13.79
CA ASP A 488 17.07 -10.38 13.03
C ASP A 488 18.06 -9.34 13.55
N THR A 489 18.33 -8.30 12.75
CA THR A 489 19.32 -7.27 13.06
C THR A 489 18.81 -5.87 12.74
N ALA A 490 19.21 -4.90 13.56
CA ALA A 490 18.96 -3.48 13.34
C ALA A 490 20.21 -2.66 13.70
N HIS A 491 20.24 -1.39 13.31
CA HIS A 491 21.32 -0.47 13.66
C HIS A 491 20.88 0.57 14.69
N TRP A 492 21.81 0.98 15.55
CA TRP A 492 21.62 2.09 16.47
C TRP A 492 22.63 3.21 16.26
N TRP A 493 22.16 4.45 16.29
CA TRP A 493 22.98 5.65 16.09
C TRP A 493 22.80 6.66 17.22
N ASN A 494 23.89 7.29 17.67
CA ASN A 494 23.87 8.32 18.71
C ASN A 494 23.53 9.72 18.17
N SER A 495 23.03 9.80 16.94
CA SER A 495 22.61 11.03 16.31
C SER A 495 21.33 10.78 15.53
N ALA A 496 20.49 11.82 15.41
CA ALA A 496 19.24 11.71 14.66
C ALA A 496 19.45 11.71 13.14
N ALA A 497 20.66 12.00 12.64
CA ALA A 497 20.90 12.15 11.20
C ALA A 497 20.61 10.88 10.37
N PRO A 498 20.95 9.66 10.84
CA PRO A 498 20.60 8.42 10.15
C PRO A 498 19.11 8.07 10.22
N CYS A 499 18.35 8.62 11.17
CA CYS A 499 16.91 8.35 11.34
C CYS A 499 16.02 9.56 11.02
N ALA A 500 16.57 10.62 10.45
CA ALA A 500 15.79 11.77 10.02
C ALA A 500 15.02 11.41 8.76
N THR A 501 13.88 10.74 8.91
CA THR A 501 12.78 10.90 7.97
C THR A 501 12.26 12.32 8.17
N THR A 502 12.34 13.15 7.12
CA THR A 502 11.95 14.57 7.19
C THR A 502 10.49 14.71 7.66
N PRO A 503 10.20 15.34 8.82
CA PRO A 503 8.83 15.42 9.32
C PRO A 503 8.04 16.48 8.54
N ILE A 504 6.92 16.06 7.94
CA ILE A 504 5.97 16.95 7.26
C ILE A 504 5.20 17.73 8.33
N LEU A 505 5.50 19.02 8.45
CA LEU A 505 4.74 19.97 9.27
C LEU A 505 3.34 20.15 8.65
N THR A 506 2.29 19.92 9.44
CA THR A 506 0.93 20.37 9.13
C THR A 506 0.81 21.89 9.34
N PRO A 507 0.16 22.61 8.42
CA PRO A 507 -0.69 23.74 8.80
C PRO A 507 -2.09 23.56 8.20
N LEU A 508 -3.13 23.56 9.03
CA LEU A 508 -3.89 24.74 9.46
C LEU A 508 -4.84 25.26 8.37
N ASN A 509 -6.12 24.93 8.53
CA ASN A 509 -7.24 25.53 7.80
C ASN A 509 -7.23 27.05 7.89
N ALA A 510 -7.02 27.74 6.76
CA ALA A 510 -7.51 29.09 6.51
C ALA A 510 -7.51 29.40 5.00
N LEU A 511 -8.59 29.03 4.31
CA LEU A 511 -8.95 29.63 3.02
C LEU A 511 -9.69 30.94 3.29
N SER A 512 -9.13 32.05 2.82
CA SER A 512 -9.84 33.32 2.66
C SER A 512 -9.46 33.97 1.33
N SER A 513 -10.30 33.72 0.35
CA SER A 513 -10.69 34.56 -0.80
C SER A 513 -9.84 35.78 -1.19
N SER A 514 -9.28 35.77 -2.40
CA SER A 514 -9.36 36.82 -3.46
C SER A 514 -8.51 36.31 -4.65
N ASN A 515 -8.85 36.36 -5.94
CA ASN A 515 -9.49 37.42 -6.71
C ASN A 515 -10.14 36.84 -7.98
N LYS A 516 -11.42 37.19 -8.19
CA LYS A 516 -11.98 37.43 -9.53
C LYS A 516 -11.74 38.92 -9.83
N ASN A 517 -11.20 39.21 -11.02
CA ASN A 517 -11.46 40.39 -11.88
C ASN A 517 -10.18 40.94 -12.54
N ILE A 518 -10.17 40.92 -13.88
CA ILE A 518 -9.78 41.97 -14.86
C ILE A 518 -9.62 41.22 -16.20
N LEU A 519 -10.64 41.14 -17.05
CA LEU A 519 -11.24 42.14 -17.96
C LEU A 519 -10.36 42.48 -19.19
N ILE A 520 -10.66 41.79 -20.29
CA ILE A 520 -10.91 42.23 -21.69
C ILE A 520 -10.27 43.56 -22.14
N PHE A 521 -9.40 43.49 -23.17
CA PHE A 521 -9.24 44.38 -24.36
C PHE A 521 -8.04 43.79 -25.16
N PHE A 522 -8.13 43.36 -26.43
CA PHE A 522 -8.26 44.18 -27.64
C PHE A 522 -8.57 43.32 -28.87
N LEU A 523 -9.48 43.82 -29.71
CA LEU A 523 -9.66 43.46 -31.11
C LEU A 523 -8.98 44.54 -31.97
N GLY A 524 -8.23 44.15 -33.01
CA GLY A 524 -7.94 45.05 -34.15
C GLY A 524 -6.46 45.20 -34.52
N CYS A 525 -6.05 44.59 -35.63
CA CYS A 525 -5.48 45.24 -36.82
C CYS A 525 -4.88 44.20 -37.77
N LEU A 526 -5.65 43.82 -38.79
CA LEU A 526 -5.21 43.12 -39.98
C LEU A 526 -5.21 44.16 -41.11
N LEU A 527 -4.05 44.56 -41.66
CA LEU A 527 -3.96 45.10 -43.02
C LEU A 527 -2.51 45.13 -43.55
N VAL A 528 -2.30 44.32 -44.62
CA VAL A 528 -1.56 44.59 -45.87
C VAL A 528 -0.03 44.78 -45.83
N PHE A 529 0.68 43.84 -46.49
CA PHE A 529 1.63 44.13 -47.58
C PHE A 529 1.81 42.87 -48.46
N PHE A 530 1.32 42.91 -49.70
CA PHE A 530 1.73 42.01 -50.79
C PHE A 530 2.34 42.89 -51.89
N GLY A 531 3.61 42.67 -52.19
CA GLY A 531 4.40 43.45 -53.15
C GLY A 531 4.15 43.04 -54.60
N CYS A 532 4.10 44.06 -55.46
CA CYS A 532 4.05 43.97 -56.92
C CYS A 532 5.29 43.31 -57.53
N LEU A 533 5.06 42.42 -58.49
CA LEU A 533 5.97 42.02 -59.57
C LEU A 533 5.81 42.96 -60.78
N PRO A 534 6.88 43.31 -61.50
CA PRO A 534 6.78 43.74 -62.90
C PRO A 534 7.25 42.65 -63.87
N ARG A 535 6.51 42.50 -64.98
CA ARG A 535 6.93 41.82 -66.22
C ARG A 535 7.85 42.73 -67.03
N ASN A 536 8.93 42.21 -67.62
CA ASN A 536 9.04 41.95 -69.07
C ASN A 536 10.45 41.53 -69.53
N LEU A 537 10.46 40.43 -70.30
CA LEU A 537 11.19 40.14 -71.56
C LEU A 537 12.60 40.72 -71.82
N GLY A 538 13.52 39.81 -72.15
CA GLY A 538 14.51 40.04 -73.22
C GLY A 538 15.97 39.67 -72.90
N HIS A 539 16.32 38.38 -72.96
CA HIS A 539 17.29 37.79 -73.90
C HIS A 539 17.46 36.30 -73.65
#